data_AF-A0A0B2ULM7-F1
#
_entry.id   AF-A0A0B2ULM7-F1
#
_cell.length_a   1.000
_cell.length_b   1.000
_cell.length_c   1.000
_cell.angle_alpha   90.00
_cell.angle_beta   90.00
_cell.angle_gamma   90.00
#
_symmetry.space_group_name_H-M   'P 1'
#
loop_
_entity.id
_entity.type
_entity.pdbx_description
1 polymer ?
#
loop_
_entity_poly.entity_id
_entity_poly.type
_entity_poly.pdbx_seq_one_letter_code
_entity_poly.pdbx_strand_id
1 'polypeptide(L)'
;MAARLNRELARYELESYAATETSEARTGTRQVNAVEKMSLLPEKSFDDLVIDVVNELHRRKDMPHLPLQSAMQKKLYKIKDEGFRSLVMDVLAVLSQKSVEEGSLSGDVNGLIDNIDKMIISIKKDMESEERSVEEICSEDDIIKKTYMFISHVRCILSKNGEDTFLAEHMMDQFKMFSDDRCADGLKMLLDIDVFLKKCNDLGYERNEEYKYHRDNIERLLHSNLNSGMKKKMIADEAAKIYSIVAMENTRLKEVTERHMRSKINEVVEVLCSIRKDVQEEKDIDVSAYAACMVRISKEFMALAVESDFMDQANEFEQLNQSLETLENMSKGECYDEEPLLVMLSIAKLVKVILAQRCTNQMSV
;
A
#
# COMPACT_ATOMS: atom_id res chain seq x y z
N MET A 1 8.58 -60.89 -36.63
CA MET A 1 9.43 -60.03 -35.77
C MET A 1 8.48 -59.29 -34.83
N ALA A 2 8.45 -59.66 -33.55
CA ALA A 2 7.63 -58.94 -32.57
C ALA A 2 8.32 -57.61 -32.27
N ALA A 3 7.61 -56.50 -32.52
CA ALA A 3 8.05 -55.18 -32.06
C ALA A 3 8.22 -55.27 -30.53
N ARG A 4 9.41 -54.95 -30.02
CA ARG A 4 9.61 -54.78 -28.59
C ARG A 4 8.66 -53.68 -28.13
N LEU A 5 7.79 -53.97 -27.17
CA LEU A 5 6.93 -52.98 -26.54
C LEU A 5 7.81 -51.88 -25.93
N ASN A 6 7.63 -50.64 -26.37
CA ASN A 6 8.18 -49.49 -25.66
C ASN A 6 7.22 -49.14 -24.53
N ARG A 7 7.47 -49.67 -23.32
CA ARG A 7 6.62 -49.51 -22.14
C ARG A 7 6.43 -48.04 -21.74
N GLU A 8 7.44 -47.19 -21.94
CA GLU A 8 7.36 -45.75 -21.64
C GLU A 8 6.43 -45.02 -22.61
N LEU A 9 6.53 -45.33 -23.91
CA LEU A 9 5.63 -44.78 -24.93
C LEU A 9 4.18 -45.22 -24.68
N ALA A 10 3.97 -46.51 -24.38
CA ALA A 10 2.66 -47.04 -24.02
C ALA A 10 2.10 -46.36 -22.75
N ARG A 11 2.93 -46.15 -21.73
CA ARG A 11 2.54 -45.43 -20.51
C ARG A 11 2.09 -44.00 -20.83
N TYR A 12 2.89 -43.26 -21.60
CA TYR A 12 2.57 -41.88 -21.98
C TYR A 12 1.23 -41.77 -22.74
N GLU A 13 0.98 -42.68 -23.68
CA GLU A 13 -0.27 -42.68 -24.47
C GLU A 13 -1.50 -43.00 -23.61
N LEU A 14 -1.36 -43.92 -22.65
CA LEU A 14 -2.41 -44.27 -21.71
C LEU A 14 -2.67 -43.16 -20.69
N GLU A 15 -1.62 -42.53 -20.15
CA GLU A 15 -1.71 -41.35 -19.25
C GLU A 15 -2.41 -40.18 -19.94
N SER A 16 -2.06 -39.91 -21.20
CA SER A 16 -2.72 -38.89 -22.03
C SER A 16 -4.22 -39.15 -22.19
N TYR A 17 -4.64 -40.42 -22.36
CA TYR A 17 -6.07 -40.77 -22.44
C TYR A 17 -6.80 -40.69 -21.10
N ALA A 18 -6.12 -41.02 -20.00
CA ALA A 18 -6.68 -40.91 -18.66
C ALA A 18 -6.89 -39.44 -18.25
N ALA A 19 -5.99 -38.54 -18.66
CA ALA A 19 -6.01 -37.13 -18.29
C ALA A 19 -7.12 -36.30 -18.95
N THR A 20 -7.71 -36.76 -20.07
CA THR A 20 -8.65 -35.94 -20.85
C THR A 20 -10.05 -35.76 -20.24
N GLU A 21 -10.41 -36.42 -19.14
CA GLU A 21 -11.63 -36.11 -18.38
C GLU A 21 -11.42 -36.27 -16.87
N THR A 22 -11.34 -35.13 -16.17
CA THR A 22 -11.38 -35.06 -14.70
C THR A 22 -12.82 -35.21 -14.22
N SER A 23 -13.18 -36.41 -13.74
CA SER A 23 -14.26 -36.55 -12.74
C SER A 23 -14.23 -37.95 -12.12
N GLU A 24 -13.79 -38.00 -10.86
CA GLU A 24 -14.13 -39.03 -9.86
C GLU A 24 -13.79 -40.51 -10.17
N ALA A 25 -12.52 -40.85 -10.34
CA ALA A 25 -12.07 -42.23 -10.15
C ALA A 25 -11.93 -42.52 -8.63
N ARG A 26 -13.02 -42.89 -7.96
CA ARG A 26 -12.93 -43.53 -6.64
C ARG A 26 -12.26 -44.90 -6.82
N THR A 27 -11.09 -45.09 -6.20
CA THR A 27 -10.44 -46.40 -6.06
C THR A 27 -11.34 -47.34 -5.25
N GLY A 28 -12.24 -48.03 -5.94
CA GLY A 28 -13.13 -49.02 -5.35
C GLY A 28 -12.43 -50.37 -5.15
N THR A 29 -12.99 -51.23 -4.28
CA THR A 29 -12.52 -52.60 -4.03
C THR A 29 -12.37 -53.44 -5.30
N ARG A 30 -13.16 -53.11 -6.34
CA ARG A 30 -13.05 -53.71 -7.68
C ARG A 30 -11.71 -53.44 -8.35
N GLN A 31 -11.20 -52.21 -8.24
CA GLN A 31 -9.96 -51.78 -8.89
C GLN A 31 -8.75 -52.48 -8.25
N VAL A 32 -8.72 -52.53 -6.92
CA VAL A 32 -7.69 -53.26 -6.15
C VAL A 32 -7.63 -54.72 -6.57
N ASN A 33 -8.78 -55.40 -6.64
CA ASN A 33 -8.86 -56.80 -7.06
C ASN A 33 -8.46 -57.03 -8.54
N ALA A 34 -8.71 -56.05 -9.41
CA ALA A 34 -8.34 -56.14 -10.83
C ALA A 34 -6.83 -55.93 -11.03
N VAL A 35 -6.25 -54.95 -10.34
CA VAL A 35 -4.81 -54.67 -10.31
C VAL A 35 -4.04 -55.86 -9.75
N GLU A 36 -4.49 -56.46 -8.65
CA GLU A 36 -3.87 -57.64 -8.04
C GLU A 36 -3.90 -58.86 -8.99
N LYS A 37 -5.01 -59.10 -9.69
CA LYS A 37 -5.07 -60.20 -10.67
C LYS A 37 -4.17 -59.96 -11.88
N MET A 38 -4.02 -58.71 -12.28
CA MET A 38 -3.25 -58.32 -13.46
C MET A 38 -1.75 -58.26 -13.16
N SER A 39 -1.35 -57.92 -11.93
CA SER A 39 0.05 -57.95 -11.49
C SER A 39 0.61 -59.39 -11.49
N LEU A 40 -0.23 -60.38 -11.15
CA LEU A 40 0.09 -61.81 -11.18
C LEU A 40 0.26 -62.42 -12.59
N LEU A 41 -0.01 -61.67 -13.66
CA LEU A 41 0.20 -62.17 -15.03
C LEU A 41 1.70 -62.30 -15.34
N PRO A 42 2.11 -63.37 -16.07
CA PRO A 42 3.46 -63.44 -16.64
C PRO A 42 3.77 -62.20 -17.46
N GLU A 43 5.00 -61.71 -17.38
CA GLU A 43 5.42 -60.44 -17.97
C GLU A 43 5.07 -60.32 -19.46
N LYS A 44 5.35 -61.36 -20.25
CA LYS A 44 4.98 -61.43 -21.66
C LYS A 44 3.47 -61.30 -21.91
N SER A 45 2.65 -61.96 -21.07
CA SER A 45 1.19 -61.89 -21.18
C SER A 45 0.65 -60.52 -20.80
N PHE A 46 1.33 -59.83 -19.87
CA PHE A 46 1.01 -58.46 -19.50
C PHE A 46 1.42 -57.47 -20.59
N ASP A 47 2.60 -57.63 -21.20
CA ASP A 47 3.03 -56.83 -22.34
C ASP A 47 2.07 -56.98 -23.54
N ASP A 48 1.65 -58.21 -23.84
CA ASP A 48 0.65 -58.48 -24.88
C ASP A 48 -0.68 -57.76 -24.57
N LEU A 49 -1.09 -57.73 -23.29
CA LEU A 49 -2.27 -56.97 -22.85
C LEU A 49 -2.09 -55.45 -23.02
N VAL A 50 -0.92 -54.90 -22.67
CA VAL A 50 -0.61 -53.47 -22.86
C VAL A 50 -0.67 -53.11 -24.34
N ILE A 51 -0.10 -53.94 -25.21
CA ILE A 51 -0.15 -53.76 -26.67
C ILE A 51 -1.60 -53.78 -27.16
N ASP A 52 -2.41 -54.74 -26.71
CA ASP A 52 -3.81 -54.87 -27.12
C ASP A 52 -4.64 -53.65 -26.66
N VAL A 53 -4.38 -53.11 -25.46
CA VAL A 53 -5.06 -51.92 -24.94
C VAL A 53 -4.63 -50.65 -25.67
N VAL A 54 -3.34 -50.48 -25.97
CA VAL A 54 -2.85 -49.33 -26.76
C VAL A 54 -3.40 -49.37 -28.18
N ASN A 55 -3.44 -50.54 -28.83
CA ASN A 55 -4.04 -50.67 -30.16
C ASN A 55 -5.53 -50.35 -30.18
N GLU A 56 -6.27 -50.74 -29.13
CA GLU A 56 -7.67 -50.38 -29.00
C GLU A 56 -7.86 -48.87 -28.73
N LEU A 57 -6.96 -48.25 -27.95
CA LEU A 57 -6.94 -46.80 -27.77
C LEU A 57 -6.72 -46.06 -29.11
N HIS A 58 -5.77 -46.52 -29.92
CA HIS A 58 -5.53 -45.98 -31.26
C HIS A 58 -6.76 -46.12 -32.15
N ARG A 59 -7.42 -47.29 -32.12
CA ARG A 59 -8.66 -47.53 -32.86
C ARG A 59 -9.77 -46.55 -32.47
N ARG A 60 -9.97 -46.28 -31.17
CA ARG A 60 -11.00 -45.32 -30.69
C ARG A 60 -10.67 -43.87 -31.02
N LYS A 61 -9.41 -43.55 -31.27
CA LYS A 61 -8.92 -42.22 -31.67
C LYS A 61 -8.73 -42.06 -33.19
N ASP A 62 -9.21 -43.02 -33.99
CA ASP A 62 -8.99 -43.08 -35.44
C ASP A 62 -7.51 -42.97 -35.88
N MET A 63 -6.59 -43.43 -35.03
CA MET A 63 -5.16 -43.49 -35.30
C MET A 63 -4.78 -44.83 -35.97
N PRO A 64 -3.61 -44.94 -36.63
CA PRO A 64 -3.14 -46.19 -37.21
C PRO A 64 -3.11 -47.32 -36.18
N HIS A 65 -3.77 -48.45 -36.47
CA HIS A 65 -3.97 -49.55 -35.53
C HIS A 65 -3.94 -50.92 -36.21
N LEU A 66 -3.62 -51.97 -35.47
CA LEU A 66 -3.62 -53.34 -35.99
C LEU A 66 -5.04 -53.90 -36.22
N PRO A 67 -5.27 -54.80 -37.19
CA PRO A 67 -6.57 -55.44 -37.40
C PRO A 67 -6.97 -56.34 -36.21
N LEU A 68 -8.28 -56.51 -35.97
CA LEU A 68 -8.84 -57.34 -34.88
C LEU A 68 -8.62 -58.84 -35.15
N GLN A 69 -7.46 -59.36 -34.78
CA GLN A 69 -7.06 -60.74 -35.02
C GLN A 69 -7.31 -61.64 -33.81
N SER A 70 -7.05 -61.14 -32.59
CA SER A 70 -7.15 -61.93 -31.36
C SER A 70 -8.54 -61.91 -30.73
N ALA A 71 -8.88 -62.97 -29.98
CA ALA A 71 -10.13 -63.00 -29.20
C ALA A 71 -10.15 -61.91 -28.11
N MET A 72 -8.98 -61.51 -27.60
CA MET A 72 -8.86 -60.42 -26.62
C MET A 72 -9.16 -59.07 -27.26
N GLN A 73 -8.58 -58.78 -28.43
CA GLN A 73 -8.85 -57.56 -29.20
C GLN A 73 -10.35 -57.42 -29.53
N LYS A 74 -11.00 -58.52 -29.92
CA LYS A 74 -12.46 -58.55 -30.15
C LYS A 74 -13.28 -58.31 -28.89
N LYS A 75 -12.75 -58.69 -27.71
CA LYS A 75 -13.38 -58.37 -26.42
C LYS A 75 -13.22 -56.89 -26.10
N LEU A 76 -12.00 -56.35 -26.20
CA LEU A 76 -11.71 -54.93 -25.96
C LEU A 76 -12.56 -54.00 -26.81
N TYR A 77 -12.71 -54.31 -28.11
CA TYR A 77 -13.58 -53.57 -29.02
C TYR A 77 -15.05 -53.48 -28.57
N LYS A 78 -15.55 -54.50 -27.87
CA LYS A 78 -16.94 -54.56 -27.39
C LYS A 78 -17.14 -53.85 -26.05
N ILE A 79 -16.06 -53.45 -25.37
CA ILE A 79 -16.15 -52.77 -24.07
C ILE A 79 -16.59 -51.32 -24.31
N LYS A 80 -17.64 -50.87 -23.62
CA LYS A 80 -18.07 -49.46 -23.64
C LYS A 80 -16.97 -48.55 -23.07
N ASP A 81 -16.90 -47.29 -23.49
CA ASP A 81 -15.81 -46.36 -23.12
C ASP A 81 -15.51 -46.31 -21.63
N GLU A 82 -16.54 -46.29 -20.78
CA GLU A 82 -16.39 -46.27 -19.32
C GLU A 82 -15.68 -47.52 -18.77
N GLY A 83 -16.01 -48.70 -19.31
CA GLY A 83 -15.36 -49.95 -18.96
C GLY A 83 -13.95 -50.07 -19.53
N PHE A 84 -13.70 -49.46 -20.68
CA PHE A 84 -12.38 -49.44 -21.30
C PHE A 84 -11.44 -48.48 -20.57
N ARG A 85 -11.92 -47.30 -20.17
CA ARG A 85 -11.17 -46.36 -19.33
C ARG A 85 -10.81 -46.98 -17.98
N SER A 86 -11.74 -47.69 -17.34
CA SER A 86 -11.44 -48.42 -16.10
C SER A 86 -10.27 -49.39 -16.29
N LEU A 87 -10.28 -50.14 -17.41
CA LEU A 87 -9.19 -51.04 -17.75
C LEU A 87 -7.86 -50.30 -18.04
N VAL A 88 -7.90 -49.13 -18.69
CA VAL A 88 -6.70 -48.30 -18.90
C VAL A 88 -6.09 -47.88 -17.56
N MET A 89 -6.92 -47.49 -16.58
CA MET A 89 -6.45 -47.14 -15.24
C MET A 89 -5.84 -48.34 -14.50
N ASP A 90 -6.44 -49.53 -14.63
CA ASP A 90 -5.90 -50.77 -14.06
C ASP A 90 -4.53 -51.11 -14.68
N VAL A 91 -4.41 -51.00 -16.00
CA VAL A 91 -3.16 -51.27 -16.74
C VAL A 91 -2.07 -50.25 -16.37
N LEU A 92 -2.41 -48.96 -16.25
CA LEU A 92 -1.49 -47.90 -15.80
C LEU A 92 -0.97 -48.14 -14.39
N ALA A 93 -1.84 -48.56 -13.47
CA ALA A 93 -1.44 -48.89 -12.11
C ALA A 93 -0.44 -50.05 -12.09
N VAL A 94 -0.68 -51.12 -12.86
CA VAL A 94 0.24 -52.26 -12.94
C VAL A 94 1.53 -51.91 -13.69
N LEU A 95 1.47 -51.10 -14.75
CA LEU A 95 2.66 -50.57 -15.43
C LEU A 95 3.54 -49.75 -14.48
N SER A 96 2.93 -48.95 -13.61
CA SER A 96 3.63 -48.15 -12.60
C SER A 96 4.25 -49.02 -11.50
N GLN A 97 3.62 -50.14 -11.14
CA GLN A 97 4.18 -51.11 -10.19
C GLN A 97 5.31 -51.95 -10.78
N LYS A 98 5.16 -52.45 -12.02
CA LYS A 98 6.16 -53.32 -12.67
C LYS A 98 7.37 -52.55 -13.22
N SER A 99 7.23 -51.26 -13.54
CA SER A 99 8.37 -50.40 -13.93
C SER A 99 9.34 -50.10 -12.78
N VAL A 100 8.94 -50.39 -11.55
CA VAL A 100 9.76 -50.23 -10.35
C VAL A 100 10.71 -51.43 -10.12
N GLU A 101 10.50 -52.58 -10.78
CA GLU A 101 11.20 -53.83 -10.46
C GLU A 101 12.45 -54.19 -11.28
N GLU A 102 12.90 -53.41 -12.27
CA GLU A 102 14.09 -53.81 -13.08
C GLU A 102 15.26 -52.82 -13.14
N GLY A 103 15.40 -51.87 -12.21
CA GLY A 103 16.67 -51.14 -12.17
C GLY A 103 16.91 -50.03 -11.15
N SER A 104 15.99 -49.74 -10.22
CA SER A 104 16.17 -48.56 -9.35
C SER A 104 15.41 -48.64 -8.00
N LEU A 105 15.43 -49.79 -7.33
CA LEU A 105 15.07 -49.89 -5.90
C LEU A 105 16.24 -50.31 -5.01
N SER A 106 17.46 -49.92 -5.37
CA SER A 106 18.50 -49.61 -4.38
C SER A 106 18.52 -48.11 -4.01
N GLY A 107 17.45 -47.38 -4.34
CA GLY A 107 17.14 -46.10 -3.69
C GLY A 107 16.65 -46.38 -2.29
N ASP A 108 17.59 -46.44 -1.35
CA ASP A 108 17.40 -46.66 0.07
C ASP A 108 16.09 -46.05 0.59
N VAL A 109 15.10 -46.88 0.88
CA VAL A 109 13.83 -46.45 1.51
C VAL A 109 14.14 -45.73 2.82
N ASN A 110 15.21 -46.11 3.52
CA ASN A 110 15.67 -45.39 4.70
C ASN A 110 16.21 -44.00 4.34
N GLY A 111 16.83 -43.82 3.18
CA GLY A 111 17.25 -42.51 2.67
C GLY A 111 16.07 -41.60 2.31
N LEU A 112 14.97 -42.16 1.81
CA LEU A 112 13.70 -41.41 1.63
C LEU A 112 13.07 -41.04 2.97
N ILE A 113 13.05 -41.97 3.94
CA ILE A 113 12.57 -41.71 5.30
C ILE A 113 13.43 -40.62 5.97
N ASP A 114 14.76 -40.69 5.87
CA ASP A 114 15.68 -39.69 6.38
C ASP A 114 15.45 -38.31 5.75
N ASN A 115 15.13 -38.26 4.45
CA ASN A 115 14.79 -37.01 3.78
C ASN A 115 13.44 -36.44 4.23
N ILE A 116 12.45 -37.30 4.46
CA ILE A 116 11.16 -36.91 5.05
C ILE A 116 11.36 -36.38 6.47
N ASP A 117 12.17 -37.06 7.30
CA ASP A 117 12.45 -36.63 8.66
C ASP A 117 13.18 -35.28 8.70
N LYS A 118 14.17 -35.08 7.81
CA LYS A 118 14.83 -33.77 7.64
C LYS A 118 13.85 -32.69 7.21
N MET A 119 12.93 -33.00 6.30
CA MET A 119 11.90 -32.06 5.85
C MET A 119 10.92 -31.72 6.98
N ILE A 120 10.48 -32.70 7.77
CA ILE A 120 9.63 -32.48 8.96
C ILE A 120 10.34 -31.57 9.97
N ILE A 121 11.62 -31.83 10.26
CA ILE A 121 12.42 -30.99 11.17
C ILE A 121 12.53 -29.56 10.63
N SER A 122 12.76 -29.38 9.32
CA SER A 122 12.82 -28.06 8.70
C SER A 122 11.49 -27.32 8.82
N ILE A 123 10.37 -27.97 8.49
CA ILE A 123 9.03 -27.39 8.56
C ILE A 123 8.70 -26.94 9.99
N LYS A 124 8.99 -27.78 10.99
CA LYS A 124 8.76 -27.42 12.40
C LYS A 124 9.58 -26.19 12.82
N LYS A 125 10.85 -26.15 12.42
CA LYS A 125 11.73 -25.01 12.73
C LYS A 125 11.26 -23.72 12.06
N ASP A 126 10.78 -23.79 10.83
CA ASP A 126 10.21 -22.64 10.13
C ASP A 126 8.94 -22.13 10.82
N MET A 127 8.03 -23.04 11.20
CA MET A 127 6.82 -22.73 11.95
C MET A 127 7.13 -22.05 13.29
N GLU A 128 8.02 -22.62 14.10
CA GLU A 128 8.45 -22.03 15.39
C GLU A 128 9.18 -20.67 15.22
N SER A 129 9.84 -20.45 14.08
CA SER A 129 10.47 -19.17 13.76
C SER A 129 9.45 -18.11 13.36
N GLU A 130 8.41 -18.51 12.63
CA GLU A 130 7.32 -17.64 12.21
C GLU A 130 6.46 -17.23 13.41
N GLU A 131 6.06 -18.18 14.25
CA GLU A 131 5.33 -17.94 15.49
C GLU A 131 6.06 -16.93 16.39
N ARG A 132 7.36 -17.12 16.61
CA ARG A 132 8.19 -16.15 17.38
C ARG A 132 8.23 -14.77 16.74
N SER A 133 8.33 -14.69 15.42
CA SER A 133 8.35 -13.40 14.72
C SER A 133 7.02 -12.67 14.89
N VAL A 134 5.90 -13.40 14.78
CA VAL A 134 4.55 -12.86 14.98
C VAL A 134 4.35 -12.39 16.42
N GLU A 135 4.80 -13.17 17.41
CA GLU A 135 4.76 -12.78 18.83
C GLU A 135 5.59 -11.52 19.10
N GLU A 136 6.79 -11.42 18.53
CA GLU A 136 7.66 -10.24 18.66
C GLU A 136 6.99 -9.00 18.04
N ILE A 137 6.42 -9.13 16.84
CA ILE A 137 5.66 -8.05 16.19
C ILE A 137 4.47 -7.63 17.05
N CYS A 138 3.68 -8.58 17.56
CA CYS A 138 2.45 -8.28 18.30
C CYS A 138 2.74 -7.62 19.67
N SER A 139 3.85 -8.01 20.31
CA SER A 139 4.26 -7.51 21.62
C SER A 139 4.98 -6.16 21.58
N GLU A 140 5.49 -5.73 20.42
CA GLU A 140 6.12 -4.41 20.28
C GLU A 140 5.10 -3.27 20.57
N ASP A 141 5.47 -2.29 21.39
CA ASP A 141 4.58 -1.19 21.75
C ASP A 141 4.78 0.04 20.86
N ASP A 142 5.99 0.25 20.35
CA ASP A 142 6.28 1.32 19.40
C ASP A 142 5.68 0.96 18.03
N ILE A 143 4.66 1.70 17.61
CA ILE A 143 3.92 1.41 16.37
C ILE A 143 4.77 1.62 15.10
N ILE A 144 5.76 2.52 15.15
CA ILE A 144 6.70 2.74 14.04
C ILE A 144 7.58 1.50 13.91
N LYS A 145 8.18 1.05 15.02
CA LYS A 145 8.99 -0.16 15.07
C LYS A 145 8.19 -1.43 14.71
N LYS A 146 6.97 -1.56 15.24
CA LYS A 146 6.03 -2.64 14.90
C LYS A 146 5.75 -2.70 13.39
N THR A 147 5.54 -1.54 12.76
CA THR A 147 5.31 -1.45 11.31
C THR A 147 6.56 -1.87 10.53
N TYR A 148 7.75 -1.43 10.94
CA TYR A 148 9.03 -1.87 10.36
C TYR A 148 9.22 -3.39 10.44
N MET A 149 8.94 -3.97 11.60
CA MET A 149 9.05 -5.42 11.82
C MET A 149 8.05 -6.18 10.95
N PHE A 150 6.81 -5.70 10.85
CA PHE A 150 5.78 -6.30 10.00
C PHE A 150 6.18 -6.31 8.52
N ILE A 151 6.60 -5.17 7.96
CA ILE A 151 7.02 -5.10 6.55
C ILE A 151 8.22 -6.01 6.29
N SER A 152 9.18 -6.03 7.23
CA SER A 152 10.36 -6.91 7.15
C SER A 152 9.99 -8.39 7.19
N HIS A 153 8.99 -8.75 7.99
CA HIS A 153 8.48 -10.12 8.09
C HIS A 153 7.77 -10.56 6.80
N VAL A 154 6.90 -9.71 6.23
CA VAL A 154 6.27 -9.97 4.92
C VAL A 154 7.33 -10.18 3.83
N ARG A 155 8.36 -9.31 3.79
CA ARG A 155 9.48 -9.47 2.85
C ARG A 155 10.20 -10.81 3.04
N CYS A 156 10.41 -11.24 4.27
CA CYS A 156 11.07 -12.50 4.60
C CYS A 156 10.25 -13.71 4.09
N ILE A 157 8.93 -13.71 4.29
CA ILE A 157 8.04 -14.77 3.80
C ILE A 157 8.07 -14.84 2.27
N LEU A 158 7.89 -13.70 1.59
CA LEU A 158 7.94 -13.64 0.13
C LEU A 158 9.28 -14.15 -0.41
N SER A 159 10.39 -13.72 0.19
CA SER A 159 11.73 -14.16 -0.20
C SER A 159 11.95 -15.67 0.01
N LYS A 160 11.48 -16.23 1.13
CA LYS A 160 11.56 -17.68 1.40
C LYS A 160 10.78 -18.51 0.37
N ASN A 161 9.65 -18.00 -0.11
CA ASN A 161 8.80 -18.67 -1.11
C ASN A 161 9.25 -18.45 -2.55
N GLY A 162 10.29 -17.64 -2.79
CA GLY A 162 10.72 -17.27 -4.15
C GLY A 162 9.73 -16.34 -4.86
N GLU A 163 8.94 -15.60 -4.09
CA GLU A 163 7.98 -14.59 -4.58
C GLU A 163 8.65 -13.21 -4.72
N ASP A 164 7.98 -12.31 -5.46
CA ASP A 164 8.47 -10.94 -5.68
C ASP A 164 8.42 -10.10 -4.39
N THR A 165 9.57 -9.54 -3.98
CA THR A 165 9.72 -8.69 -2.79
C THR A 165 9.52 -7.20 -3.07
N PHE A 166 9.32 -6.79 -4.33
CA PHE A 166 9.27 -5.39 -4.74
C PHE A 166 8.23 -4.57 -3.96
N LEU A 167 7.02 -5.11 -3.74
CA LEU A 167 5.99 -4.41 -2.98
C LEU A 167 6.42 -4.13 -1.53
N ALA A 168 7.02 -5.12 -0.87
CA ALA A 168 7.47 -4.97 0.52
C ALA A 168 8.65 -3.99 0.63
N GLU A 169 9.55 -3.98 -0.35
CA GLU A 169 10.64 -3.00 -0.45
C GLU A 169 10.11 -1.60 -0.69
N HIS A 170 9.16 -1.43 -1.61
CA HIS A 170 8.52 -0.14 -1.86
C HIS A 170 7.79 0.39 -0.62
N MET A 171 7.05 -0.46 0.09
CA MET A 171 6.39 -0.10 1.35
C MET A 171 7.40 0.33 2.42
N MET A 172 8.54 -0.37 2.52
CA MET A 172 9.63 -0.03 3.43
C MET A 172 10.21 1.35 3.11
N ASP A 173 10.46 1.64 1.84
CA ASP A 173 11.04 2.92 1.41
C ASP A 173 10.07 4.08 1.59
N GLN A 174 8.78 3.89 1.26
CA GLN A 174 7.75 4.89 1.54
C GLN A 174 7.69 5.18 3.05
N PHE A 175 7.63 4.13 3.88
CA PHE A 175 7.56 4.32 5.33
C PHE A 175 8.80 5.02 5.91
N LYS A 176 10.00 4.72 5.39
CA LYS A 176 11.24 5.45 5.72
C LYS A 176 11.19 6.90 5.32
N MET A 177 10.79 7.20 4.08
CA MET A 177 10.63 8.59 3.64
C MET A 177 9.67 9.34 4.57
N PHE A 178 8.53 8.74 4.91
CA PHE A 178 7.58 9.35 5.85
C PHE A 178 8.11 9.49 7.29
N SER A 179 9.00 8.59 7.75
CA SER A 179 9.59 8.66 9.09
C SER A 179 10.79 9.61 9.19
N ASP A 180 11.54 9.78 8.11
CA ASP A 180 12.81 10.50 8.06
C ASP A 180 12.65 11.96 7.58
N ASP A 181 11.61 12.25 6.79
CA ASP A 181 11.36 13.60 6.26
C ASP A 181 10.70 14.50 7.30
N ARG A 182 10.75 15.83 7.11
CA ARG A 182 10.34 16.86 8.10
C ARG A 182 8.88 16.79 8.60
N CYS A 183 8.07 15.86 8.08
CA CYS A 183 6.77 15.44 8.62
C CYS A 183 6.86 14.42 9.76
N ALA A 184 8.06 14.01 10.18
CA ALA A 184 8.29 13.11 11.31
C ALA A 184 7.58 13.57 12.59
N ASP A 185 7.43 14.89 12.78
CA ASP A 185 6.66 15.49 13.86
C ASP A 185 5.17 15.13 13.76
N GLY A 186 4.55 15.16 12.58
CA GLY A 186 3.12 14.92 12.41
C GLY A 186 2.70 13.47 12.68
N LEU A 187 3.44 12.49 12.12
CA LEU A 187 3.18 11.07 12.38
C LEU A 187 3.57 10.67 13.80
N LYS A 188 4.68 11.17 14.34
CA LYS A 188 5.00 10.96 15.77
C LYS A 188 3.97 11.61 16.69
N MET A 189 3.44 12.79 16.37
CA MET A 189 2.34 13.38 17.14
C MET A 189 1.06 12.54 17.06
N LEU A 190 0.75 11.96 15.90
CA LEU A 190 -0.42 11.10 15.74
C LEU A 190 -0.29 9.77 16.50
N LEU A 191 0.92 9.27 16.64
CA LEU A 191 1.20 7.90 17.09
C LEU A 191 1.81 7.82 18.50
N ASP A 192 2.41 8.90 18.97
CA ASP A 192 3.04 9.05 20.28
C ASP A 192 2.42 10.23 21.03
N ILE A 193 1.68 9.89 22.07
CA ILE A 193 0.93 10.85 22.87
C ILE A 193 1.85 11.80 23.65
N ASP A 194 3.03 11.34 24.07
CA ASP A 194 3.96 12.16 24.85
C ASP A 194 4.62 13.22 23.97
N VAL A 195 4.98 12.84 22.74
CA VAL A 195 5.49 13.77 21.72
C VAL A 195 4.44 14.82 21.36
N PHE A 196 3.19 14.40 21.19
CA PHE A 196 2.08 15.31 20.92
C PHE A 196 1.85 16.33 22.02
N LEU A 197 1.71 15.87 23.27
CA LEU A 197 1.48 16.74 24.42
C LEU A 197 2.65 17.71 24.63
N LYS A 198 3.89 17.25 24.43
CA LYS A 198 5.07 18.11 24.50
C LYS A 198 4.98 19.25 23.48
N LYS A 199 4.63 18.95 22.23
CA LYS A 199 4.48 19.99 21.19
C LYS A 199 3.37 20.97 21.53
N CYS A 200 2.22 20.50 22.01
CA CYS A 200 1.14 21.38 22.45
C CYS A 200 1.59 22.33 23.57
N ASN A 201 2.40 21.85 24.52
CA ASN A 201 2.99 22.71 25.55
C ASN A 201 3.96 23.73 24.95
N ASP A 202 4.85 23.31 24.04
CA ASP A 202 5.80 24.21 23.36
C ASP A 202 5.09 25.32 22.55
N LEU A 203 3.90 25.03 22.03
CA LEU A 203 3.02 25.99 21.35
C LEU A 203 2.20 26.87 22.31
N GLY A 204 2.33 26.68 23.63
CA GLY A 204 1.70 27.52 24.65
C GLY A 204 0.28 27.12 25.06
N TYR A 205 -0.22 25.96 24.62
CA TYR A 205 -1.56 25.48 24.97
C TYR A 205 -1.70 25.14 26.47
N GLU A 206 -0.60 25.07 27.23
CA GLU A 206 -0.60 24.87 28.69
C GLU A 206 -1.48 25.90 29.46
N ARG A 207 -1.77 27.05 28.85
CA ARG A 207 -2.62 28.10 29.41
C ARG A 207 -4.12 27.88 29.18
N ASN A 208 -4.49 26.98 28.26
CA ASN A 208 -5.87 26.64 27.96
C ASN A 208 -6.38 25.63 29.00
N GLU A 209 -7.45 25.99 29.73
CA GLU A 209 -8.00 25.16 30.81
C GLU A 209 -8.57 23.83 30.32
N GLU A 210 -9.18 23.81 29.14
CA GLU A 210 -9.76 22.60 28.54
C GLU A 210 -8.65 21.65 28.08
N TYR A 211 -7.58 22.19 27.47
CA TYR A 211 -6.37 21.43 27.15
C TYR A 211 -5.77 20.77 28.41
N LYS A 212 -5.60 21.57 29.47
CA LYS A 212 -5.02 21.11 30.74
C LYS A 212 -5.84 19.99 31.36
N TYR A 213 -7.17 20.12 31.36
CA TYR A 213 -8.08 19.09 31.84
C TYR A 213 -7.86 17.73 31.13
N HIS A 214 -7.84 17.73 29.80
CA HIS A 214 -7.66 16.52 29.00
C HIS A 214 -6.24 15.94 29.12
N ARG A 215 -5.21 16.80 29.15
CA ARG A 215 -3.82 16.38 29.40
C ARG A 215 -3.69 15.68 30.75
N ASP A 216 -4.23 16.26 31.81
CA ASP A 216 -4.17 15.70 33.16
C ASP A 216 -4.97 14.38 33.26
N ASN A 217 -6.02 14.19 32.44
CA ASN A 217 -6.71 12.91 32.32
C ASN A 217 -5.81 11.85 31.66
N ILE A 218 -5.11 12.19 30.59
CA ILE A 218 -4.15 11.28 29.92
C ILE A 218 -3.05 10.86 30.91
N GLU A 219 -2.44 11.81 31.62
CA GLU A 219 -1.41 11.51 32.63
C GLU A 219 -1.95 10.57 33.73
N ARG A 220 -3.17 10.80 34.22
CA ARG A 220 -3.81 9.90 35.19
C ARG A 220 -4.09 8.50 34.62
N LEU A 221 -4.54 8.42 33.37
CA LEU A 221 -4.80 7.15 32.69
C LEU A 221 -3.49 6.36 32.47
N LEU A 222 -2.39 7.03 32.13
CA LEU A 222 -1.06 6.43 31.98
C LEU A 222 -0.56 5.75 33.27
N HIS A 223 -0.96 6.24 34.45
CA HIS A 223 -0.59 5.66 35.76
C HIS A 223 -1.68 4.74 36.36
N SER A 224 -2.79 4.53 35.65
CA SER A 224 -3.89 3.69 36.13
C SER A 224 -3.64 2.20 35.94
N ASN A 225 -4.21 1.38 36.84
CA ASN A 225 -4.18 -0.09 36.79
C ASN A 225 -5.28 -0.69 35.89
N LEU A 226 -5.74 0.06 34.88
CA LEU A 226 -6.75 -0.43 33.93
C LEU A 226 -6.15 -1.45 32.97
N ASN A 227 -7.02 -2.30 32.40
CA ASN A 227 -6.65 -3.18 31.29
C ASN A 227 -6.04 -2.37 30.13
N SER A 228 -4.96 -2.88 29.53
CA SER A 228 -4.19 -2.19 28.48
C SER A 228 -5.04 -1.75 27.28
N GLY A 229 -6.00 -2.56 26.83
CA GLY A 229 -6.88 -2.21 25.71
C GLY A 229 -7.87 -1.09 26.06
N MET A 230 -8.48 -1.16 27.25
CA MET A 230 -9.38 -0.09 27.72
C MET A 230 -8.62 1.22 27.96
N LYS A 231 -7.44 1.13 28.56
CA LYS A 231 -6.54 2.26 28.80
C LYS A 231 -6.12 2.94 27.50
N LYS A 232 -5.66 2.18 26.49
CA LYS A 232 -5.30 2.72 25.16
C LYS A 232 -6.48 3.46 24.52
N LYS A 233 -7.70 2.89 24.59
CA LYS A 233 -8.91 3.53 24.05
C LYS A 233 -9.23 4.85 24.76
N MET A 234 -9.23 4.88 26.09
CA MET A 234 -9.55 6.09 26.85
C MET A 234 -8.51 7.20 26.62
N ILE A 235 -7.22 6.84 26.53
CA ILE A 235 -6.16 7.80 26.18
C ILE A 235 -6.40 8.36 24.77
N ALA A 236 -6.77 7.52 23.80
CA ALA A 236 -7.09 7.98 22.45
C ALA A 236 -8.30 8.93 22.42
N ASP A 237 -9.35 8.65 23.21
CA ASP A 237 -10.52 9.52 23.32
C ASP A 237 -10.16 10.91 23.89
N GLU A 238 -9.33 10.96 24.93
CA GLU A 238 -8.82 12.23 25.49
C GLU A 238 -7.88 12.96 24.52
N ALA A 239 -6.99 12.24 23.83
CA ALA A 239 -6.10 12.80 22.81
C ALA A 239 -6.90 13.45 21.67
N ALA A 240 -7.98 12.80 21.23
CA ALA A 240 -8.87 13.34 20.20
C ALA A 240 -9.53 14.67 20.63
N LYS A 241 -9.83 14.85 21.92
CA LYS A 241 -10.32 16.14 22.44
C LYS A 241 -9.27 17.22 22.34
N ILE A 242 -8.03 16.91 22.71
CA ILE A 242 -6.91 17.85 22.56
C ILE A 242 -6.68 18.22 21.09
N TYR A 243 -6.72 17.26 20.18
CA TYR A 243 -6.67 17.52 18.73
C TYR A 243 -7.77 18.47 18.27
N SER A 244 -9.00 18.31 18.77
CA SER A 244 -10.11 19.19 18.46
C SER A 244 -9.85 20.63 18.94
N ILE A 245 -9.29 20.81 20.14
CA ILE A 245 -8.96 22.13 20.68
C ILE A 245 -7.94 22.83 19.78
N VAL A 246 -6.85 22.12 19.45
CA VAL A 246 -5.79 22.64 18.57
C VAL A 246 -6.35 23.01 17.20
N ALA A 247 -7.20 22.16 16.61
CA ALA A 247 -7.82 22.42 15.32
C ALA A 247 -8.79 23.62 15.34
N MET A 248 -9.61 23.75 16.38
CA MET A 248 -10.53 24.86 16.55
C MET A 248 -9.78 26.19 16.74
N GLU A 249 -8.71 26.19 17.53
CA GLU A 249 -7.92 27.39 17.79
C GLU A 249 -7.16 27.84 16.54
N ASN A 250 -6.58 26.91 15.77
CA ASN A 250 -5.99 27.20 14.47
C ASN A 250 -7.00 27.75 13.46
N THR A 251 -8.23 27.21 13.45
CA THR A 251 -9.30 27.72 12.58
C THR A 251 -9.71 29.14 12.99
N ARG A 252 -9.85 29.39 14.29
CA ARG A 252 -10.18 30.72 14.82
C ARG A 252 -9.07 31.74 14.55
N LEU A 253 -7.80 31.35 14.69
CA LEU A 253 -6.66 32.19 14.34
C LEU A 253 -6.69 32.56 12.85
N LYS A 254 -6.97 31.58 11.98
CA LYS A 254 -7.13 31.82 10.54
C LYS A 254 -8.25 32.83 10.24
N GLU A 255 -9.42 32.69 10.87
CA GLU A 255 -10.54 33.64 10.72
C GLU A 255 -10.20 35.05 11.23
N VAL A 256 -9.48 35.15 12.35
CA VAL A 256 -9.03 36.42 12.92
C VAL A 256 -8.04 37.11 11.98
N THR A 257 -7.06 36.37 11.46
CA THR A 257 -6.10 36.92 10.51
C THR A 257 -6.78 37.33 9.19
N GLU A 258 -7.77 36.57 8.72
CA GLU A 258 -8.60 36.97 7.57
C GLU A 258 -9.32 38.30 7.80
N ARG A 259 -9.89 38.48 8.99
CA ARG A 259 -10.57 39.72 9.37
C ARG A 259 -9.59 40.90 9.41
N HIS A 260 -8.39 40.70 9.95
CA HIS A 260 -7.35 41.74 9.99
C HIS A 260 -6.86 42.11 8.58
N MET A 261 -6.59 41.12 7.73
CA MET A 261 -6.25 41.37 6.32
C MET A 261 -7.35 42.15 5.62
N ARG A 262 -8.62 41.80 5.84
CA ARG A 262 -9.77 42.53 5.29
C ARG A 262 -9.81 43.99 5.73
N SER A 263 -9.50 44.25 7.01
CA SER A 263 -9.38 45.61 7.53
C SER A 263 -8.30 46.40 6.79
N LYS A 264 -7.13 45.80 6.54
CA LYS A 264 -6.03 46.48 5.84
C LYS A 264 -6.36 46.81 4.38
N ILE A 265 -7.13 45.97 3.70
CA ILE A 265 -7.64 46.29 2.36
C ILE A 265 -8.56 47.51 2.41
N ASN A 266 -9.48 47.56 3.38
CA ASN A 266 -10.38 48.69 3.51
C ASN A 266 -9.59 49.98 3.76
N GLU A 267 -8.52 49.93 4.55
CA GLU A 267 -7.60 51.06 4.73
C GLU A 267 -6.93 51.47 3.40
N VAL A 268 -6.48 50.52 2.56
CA VAL A 268 -5.97 50.82 1.20
C VAL A 268 -7.03 51.48 0.32
N VAL A 269 -8.27 50.98 0.36
CA VAL A 269 -9.41 51.55 -0.38
C VAL A 269 -9.75 52.95 0.12
N GLU A 270 -9.68 53.19 1.42
CA GLU A 270 -9.89 54.51 2.04
C GLU A 270 -8.85 55.52 1.55
N VAL A 271 -7.56 55.14 1.50
CA VAL A 271 -6.50 55.99 0.93
C VAL A 271 -6.82 56.39 -0.51
N LEU A 272 -7.19 55.42 -1.35
CA LEU A 272 -7.55 55.70 -2.75
C LEU A 272 -8.82 56.56 -2.88
N CYS A 273 -9.82 56.34 -2.02
CA CYS A 273 -11.03 57.16 -1.97
C CYS A 273 -10.75 58.61 -1.56
N SER A 274 -9.86 58.81 -0.58
CA SER A 274 -9.43 60.14 -0.15
C SER A 274 -8.71 60.88 -1.27
N ILE A 275 -7.73 60.24 -1.93
CA ILE A 275 -7.05 60.81 -3.12
C ILE A 275 -8.09 61.22 -4.16
N ARG A 276 -9.02 60.33 -4.52
CA ARG A 276 -10.08 60.63 -5.49
C ARG A 276 -10.91 61.84 -5.08
N LYS A 277 -11.31 61.92 -3.81
CA LYS A 277 -12.14 63.01 -3.29
C LYS A 277 -11.40 64.34 -3.36
N ASP A 278 -10.14 64.36 -2.92
CA ASP A 278 -9.35 65.59 -2.89
C ASP A 278 -8.99 66.07 -4.31
N VAL A 279 -8.79 65.16 -5.27
CA VAL A 279 -8.71 65.49 -6.71
C VAL A 279 -10.00 66.12 -7.22
N GLN A 280 -11.17 65.54 -6.88
CA GLN A 280 -12.48 66.03 -7.33
C GLN A 280 -12.84 67.39 -6.74
N GLU A 281 -12.34 67.70 -5.54
CA GLU A 281 -12.56 68.96 -4.84
C GLU A 281 -11.49 70.02 -5.18
N GLU A 282 -10.61 69.76 -6.16
CA GLU A 282 -9.50 70.64 -6.59
C GLU A 282 -8.62 71.12 -5.43
N LYS A 283 -8.44 70.28 -4.41
CA LYS A 283 -7.56 70.57 -3.28
C LYS A 283 -6.10 70.35 -3.64
N ASP A 284 -5.23 71.01 -2.90
CA ASP A 284 -3.80 70.72 -2.94
C ASP A 284 -3.54 69.32 -2.36
N ILE A 285 -2.89 68.45 -3.12
CA ILE A 285 -2.72 67.03 -2.80
C ILE A 285 -1.32 66.82 -2.25
N ASP A 286 -1.23 66.45 -0.97
CA ASP A 286 0.02 65.97 -0.39
C ASP A 286 0.24 64.50 -0.78
N VAL A 287 0.80 64.29 -1.97
CA VAL A 287 1.13 62.97 -2.51
C VAL A 287 2.08 62.20 -1.59
N SER A 288 2.94 62.89 -0.85
CA SER A 288 3.90 62.27 0.08
C SER A 288 3.20 61.66 1.29
N ALA A 289 2.17 62.33 1.82
CA ALA A 289 1.36 61.82 2.93
C ALA A 289 0.56 60.58 2.53
N TYR A 290 -0.06 60.56 1.34
CA TYR A 290 -0.75 59.37 0.85
C TYR A 290 0.21 58.21 0.57
N ALA A 291 1.40 58.50 0.04
CA ALA A 291 2.46 57.51 -0.18
C ALA A 291 2.88 56.84 1.14
N ALA A 292 3.17 57.64 2.17
CA ALA A 292 3.54 57.13 3.49
C ALA A 292 2.43 56.27 4.12
N CYS A 293 1.17 56.69 4.00
CA CYS A 293 0.02 55.90 4.46
C CYS A 293 -0.10 54.57 3.72
N MET A 294 0.00 54.57 2.38
CA MET A 294 -0.07 53.36 1.57
C MET A 294 1.06 52.38 1.93
N VAL A 295 2.30 52.87 2.05
CA VAL A 295 3.46 52.05 2.44
C VAL A 295 3.23 51.39 3.81
N ARG A 296 2.77 52.16 4.81
CA ARG A 296 2.52 51.63 6.16
C ARG A 296 1.47 50.51 6.12
N ILE A 297 0.31 50.75 5.53
CA ILE A 297 -0.81 49.80 5.49
C ILE A 297 -0.41 48.52 4.75
N SER A 298 0.29 48.67 3.61
CA SER A 298 0.73 47.54 2.80
C SER A 298 1.84 46.71 3.45
N LYS A 299 2.74 47.33 4.23
CA LYS A 299 3.72 46.59 5.06
C LYS A 299 3.04 45.78 6.16
N GLU A 300 2.05 46.37 6.84
CA GLU A 300 1.23 45.67 7.84
C GLU A 300 0.45 44.50 7.21
N PHE A 301 -0.07 44.68 6.00
CA PHE A 301 -0.71 43.61 5.23
C PHE A 301 0.27 42.46 4.89
N MET A 302 1.49 42.79 4.43
CA MET A 302 2.50 41.77 4.13
C MET A 302 2.92 40.99 5.37
N ALA A 303 3.10 41.65 6.51
CA ALA A 303 3.45 40.97 7.76
C ALA A 303 2.38 39.91 8.15
N LEU A 304 1.10 40.29 8.10
CA LEU A 304 -0.01 39.37 8.36
C LEU A 304 -0.05 38.19 7.37
N ALA A 305 0.34 38.43 6.12
CA ALA A 305 0.35 37.41 5.07
C ALA A 305 1.51 36.42 5.23
N VAL A 306 2.70 36.89 5.61
CA VAL A 306 3.83 36.02 5.92
C VAL A 306 3.51 35.15 7.14
N GLU A 307 2.91 35.70 8.20
CA GLU A 307 2.54 34.95 9.41
C GLU A 307 1.48 33.86 9.16
N SER A 308 0.72 33.96 8.07
CA SER A 308 -0.36 33.02 7.74
C SER A 308 0.03 32.00 6.66
N ASP A 309 1.34 31.86 6.39
CA ASP A 309 1.92 30.87 5.49
C ASP A 309 1.40 31.00 4.03
N PHE A 310 1.28 32.24 3.52
CA PHE A 310 0.92 32.57 2.12
C PHE A 310 2.05 32.27 1.10
N MET A 311 2.85 31.23 1.36
CA MET A 311 4.15 31.00 0.71
C MET A 311 4.07 30.55 -0.76
N ASP A 312 2.89 30.19 -1.27
CA ASP A 312 2.69 29.84 -2.69
C ASP A 312 2.75 31.05 -3.64
N GLN A 313 2.87 32.27 -3.11
CA GLN A 313 2.73 33.55 -3.85
C GLN A 313 4.02 34.38 -3.89
N ALA A 314 5.17 33.72 -3.91
CA ALA A 314 6.49 34.37 -3.78
C ALA A 314 6.72 35.52 -4.78
N ASN A 315 6.22 35.40 -6.01
CA ASN A 315 6.41 36.40 -7.07
C ASN A 315 5.57 37.66 -6.84
N GLU A 316 4.30 37.52 -6.46
CA GLU A 316 3.42 38.66 -6.15
C GLU A 316 3.85 39.40 -4.89
N PHE A 317 4.36 38.69 -3.87
CA PHE A 317 4.97 39.31 -2.69
C PHE A 317 6.26 40.04 -3.02
N GLU A 318 7.11 39.49 -3.89
CA GLU A 318 8.33 40.14 -4.35
C GLU A 318 8.01 41.45 -5.12
N GLN A 319 7.03 41.41 -6.03
CA GLN A 319 6.57 42.60 -6.76
C GLN A 319 5.93 43.65 -5.85
N LEU A 320 5.18 43.22 -4.83
CA LEU A 320 4.61 44.11 -3.84
C LEU A 320 5.71 44.79 -3.01
N ASN A 321 6.72 44.04 -2.58
CA ASN A 321 7.84 44.58 -1.81
C ASN A 321 8.66 45.58 -2.64
N GLN A 322 8.95 45.27 -3.90
CA GLN A 322 9.62 46.20 -4.83
C GLN A 322 8.80 47.49 -5.04
N SER A 323 7.48 47.37 -5.23
CA SER A 323 6.60 48.53 -5.39
C SER A 323 6.55 49.40 -4.12
N LEU A 324 6.64 48.78 -2.94
CA LEU A 324 6.68 49.49 -1.66
C LEU A 324 8.00 50.22 -1.44
N GLU A 325 9.14 49.61 -1.79
CA GLU A 325 10.45 50.26 -1.75
C GLU A 325 10.50 51.48 -2.69
N THR A 326 9.99 51.33 -3.91
CA THR A 326 9.87 52.43 -4.87
C THR A 326 9.03 53.59 -4.31
N LEU A 327 7.85 53.28 -3.75
CA LEU A 327 6.97 54.30 -3.18
C LEU A 327 7.56 54.96 -1.93
N GLU A 328 8.32 54.20 -1.13
CA GLU A 328 9.00 54.72 0.05
C GLU A 328 10.14 55.67 -0.33
N ASN A 329 10.92 55.34 -1.35
CA ASN A 329 11.99 56.20 -1.87
C ASN A 329 11.43 57.49 -2.49
N MET A 330 10.28 57.42 -3.17
CA MET A 330 9.56 58.61 -3.65
C MET A 330 9.06 59.49 -2.50
N SER A 331 8.56 58.89 -1.42
CA SER A 331 8.09 59.65 -0.24
C SER A 331 9.21 60.39 0.48
N LYS A 332 10.46 59.91 0.36
CA LYS A 332 11.69 60.52 0.89
C LYS A 332 12.35 61.52 -0.07
N GLY A 333 11.85 61.66 -1.30
CA GLY A 333 12.40 62.56 -2.31
C GLY A 333 13.63 62.02 -3.06
N GLU A 334 13.83 60.70 -3.06
CA GLU A 334 15.06 60.04 -3.51
C GLU A 334 14.96 59.43 -4.94
N CYS A 335 13.77 59.41 -5.59
CA CYS A 335 13.57 58.83 -6.93
C CYS A 335 12.39 59.48 -7.69
N TYR A 336 12.51 59.70 -9.01
CA TYR A 336 11.54 60.44 -9.85
C TYR A 336 11.15 59.77 -11.18
N ASP A 337 11.54 58.52 -11.42
CA ASP A 337 11.33 57.89 -12.74
C ASP A 337 9.87 57.44 -13.00
N GLU A 338 9.03 57.38 -11.96
CA GLU A 338 7.63 56.97 -12.03
C GLU A 338 6.72 57.92 -11.24
N GLU A 339 5.43 57.97 -11.61
CA GLU A 339 4.42 58.80 -10.93
C GLU A 339 3.91 58.09 -9.66
N PRO A 340 3.97 58.70 -8.45
CA PRO A 340 3.61 58.02 -7.20
C PRO A 340 2.19 57.45 -7.16
N LEU A 341 1.24 58.11 -7.84
CA LEU A 341 -0.14 57.62 -7.97
C LEU A 341 -0.22 56.30 -8.76
N LEU A 342 0.62 56.13 -9.80
CA LEU A 342 0.67 54.89 -10.57
C LEU A 342 1.24 53.74 -9.72
N VAL A 343 2.25 54.02 -8.89
CA VAL A 343 2.82 53.05 -7.96
C VAL A 343 1.80 52.65 -6.88
N MET A 344 1.07 53.61 -6.30
CA MET A 344 -0.02 53.34 -5.36
C MET A 344 -1.13 52.46 -5.98
N LEU A 345 -1.50 52.72 -7.23
CA LEU A 345 -2.48 51.89 -7.95
C LEU A 345 -1.94 50.48 -8.26
N SER A 346 -0.64 50.34 -8.53
CA SER A 346 0.03 49.05 -8.70
C SER A 346 -0.02 48.24 -7.41
N ILE A 347 0.34 48.84 -6.28
CA ILE A 347 0.26 48.24 -4.94
C ILE A 347 -1.16 47.76 -4.65
N ALA A 348 -2.18 48.60 -4.89
CA ALA A 348 -3.58 48.22 -4.67
C ALA A 348 -4.02 47.04 -5.56
N LYS A 349 -3.53 46.96 -6.80
CA LYS A 349 -3.78 45.81 -7.69
C LYS A 349 -3.10 44.54 -7.18
N LEU A 350 -1.85 44.62 -6.74
CA LEU A 350 -1.10 43.48 -6.19
C LEU A 350 -1.76 42.94 -4.92
N VAL A 351 -2.15 43.82 -3.99
CA VAL A 351 -2.93 43.44 -2.80
C VAL A 351 -4.21 42.70 -3.21
N LYS A 352 -4.97 43.23 -4.20
CA LYS A 352 -6.18 42.59 -4.71
C LYS A 352 -5.92 41.21 -5.32
N VAL A 353 -4.83 41.02 -6.08
CA VAL A 353 -4.48 39.74 -6.72
C VAL A 353 -4.16 38.67 -5.67
N ILE A 354 -3.28 39.01 -4.72
CA ILE A 354 -2.88 38.16 -3.59
C ILE A 354 -4.11 37.59 -2.87
N LEU A 355 -5.15 38.42 -2.71
CA LEU A 355 -6.40 38.04 -2.05
C LEU A 355 -7.37 37.25 -2.92
N ALA A 356 -7.52 37.60 -4.19
CA ALA A 356 -8.43 36.90 -5.10
C ALA A 356 -8.03 35.43 -5.26
N GLN A 357 -6.72 35.16 -5.29
CA GLN A 357 -6.15 33.82 -5.35
C GLN A 357 -6.42 33.01 -4.06
N ARG A 358 -6.46 33.66 -2.88
CA ARG A 358 -6.87 33.01 -1.62
C ARG A 358 -8.30 32.48 -1.69
N CYS A 359 -9.22 33.27 -2.24
CA CYS A 359 -10.63 32.86 -2.36
C CYS A 359 -10.83 31.72 -3.36
N THR A 360 -9.96 31.60 -4.37
CA THR A 360 -10.04 30.52 -5.36
C THR A 360 -9.44 29.21 -4.83
N ASN A 361 -8.33 29.26 -4.10
CA ASN A 361 -7.73 28.07 -3.47
C ASN A 361 -8.60 27.48 -2.33
N GLN A 362 -9.55 28.25 -1.79
CA GLN A 362 -10.54 27.76 -0.81
C GLN A 362 -11.73 27.02 -1.44
N MET A 363 -11.96 27.14 -2.75
CA MET A 363 -13.06 26.45 -3.46
C MET A 363 -12.65 25.14 -4.13
N SER A 364 -11.35 24.81 -4.10
CA SER A 364 -10.77 23.64 -4.77
C SER A 364 -10.30 22.54 -3.80
N VAL A 365 -10.75 22.56 -2.55
CA VAL A 365 -10.55 21.48 -1.55
C VAL A 365 -11.86 20.76 -1.28
#